data_AF-A0A2P2IEY9-F1
#
_entry.id   AF-A0A2P2IEY9-F1
#
_cell.length_a   1.000
_cell.length_b   1.000
_cell.length_c   1.000
_cell.angle_alpha   90.00
_cell.angle_beta   90.00
_cell.angle_gamma   90.00
#
_symmetry.space_group_name_H-M   'P 1'
#
loop_
_entity.id
_entity.type
_entity.pdbx_description
1 polymer ?
#
loop_
_entity_poly.entity_id
_entity_poly.type
_entity_poly.pdbx_seq_one_letter_code
_entity_poly.pdbx_strand_id
1 'polypeptide(L)'
;SKPARSSRRQFIISRREKSMNFDTSRFADIREKPQLEQLLAHMITPLVETPGILMITNMLLYFQPFNDISSVPVFKYQLCTIKNLYRRRFIMSHCGLELLFADDRSLFLTFRSKEVRDHVFNVLSKQQELRLHKEHSLENMQLKWSQRKISNFQYLLFLNQQAGRSLNDLTQYPVFPWIISDYTSNSLDLKNPRTFRDLSKPIGALNDQRLSALRERFAQMPDTPECPRFMYGSHYSTPGYVLYFLVRVAPEYMLRLQCGKFDSADRLFSSLAGCWTSVLKNHSDVKELIP
;
A
#
# COMPACT_ATOMS: atom_id res chain seq x y z
N SER A 1 17.79 -30.04 7.50
CA SER A 1 16.63 -30.33 8.38
C SER A 1 15.68 -29.14 8.64
N LYS A 2 15.99 -27.89 8.24
CA LYS A 2 15.05 -26.73 8.33
C LYS A 2 13.91 -26.69 7.27
N PRO A 3 14.10 -27.09 6.00
CA PRO A 3 13.02 -26.98 5.00
C PRO A 3 11.84 -27.92 5.29
N ALA A 4 12.11 -29.16 5.72
CA ALA A 4 11.07 -30.14 6.03
C ALA A 4 10.17 -29.74 7.23
N ARG A 5 10.69 -29.00 8.21
CA ARG A 5 9.90 -28.46 9.34
C ARG A 5 9.00 -27.30 8.92
N SER A 6 9.47 -26.46 7.99
CA SER A 6 8.67 -25.38 7.39
C SER A 6 7.47 -25.92 6.61
N SER A 7 7.71 -26.91 5.74
CA SER A 7 6.68 -27.54 4.92
C SER A 7 5.63 -28.27 5.77
N ARG A 8 6.05 -28.95 6.84
CA ARG A 8 5.12 -29.64 7.76
C ARG A 8 4.27 -28.66 8.57
N ARG A 9 4.82 -27.50 8.96
CA ARG A 9 4.08 -26.44 9.65
C ARG A 9 3.05 -25.78 8.73
N GLN A 10 3.41 -25.47 7.49
CA GLN A 10 2.49 -24.95 6.47
C GLN A 10 1.39 -25.95 6.13
N PHE A 11 1.69 -27.26 6.09
CA PHE A 11 0.69 -28.29 5.90
C PHE A 11 -0.32 -28.36 7.07
N ILE A 12 0.16 -28.26 8.32
CA ILE A 12 -0.72 -28.25 9.50
C ILE A 12 -1.59 -27.00 9.54
N ILE A 13 -1.01 -25.83 9.23
CA ILE A 13 -1.75 -24.57 9.13
C ILE A 13 -2.84 -24.68 8.07
N SER A 14 -2.49 -25.03 6.83
CA SER A 14 -3.48 -25.15 5.74
C SER A 14 -4.56 -26.19 6.00
N ARG A 15 -4.26 -27.28 6.71
CA ARG A 15 -5.26 -28.27 7.14
C ARG A 15 -6.22 -27.70 8.19
N ARG A 16 -5.70 -26.96 9.17
CA ARG A 16 -6.51 -26.31 10.22
C ARG A 16 -7.40 -25.22 9.61
N GLU A 17 -6.85 -24.40 8.73
CA GLU A 17 -7.57 -23.34 8.02
C GLU A 17 -8.73 -23.89 7.17
N LYS A 18 -8.54 -25.03 6.50
CA LYS A 18 -9.61 -25.71 5.74
C LYS A 18 -10.70 -26.33 6.62
N SER A 19 -10.41 -26.61 7.89
CA SER A 19 -11.37 -27.19 8.84
C SER A 19 -12.17 -26.15 9.62
N MET A 20 -11.78 -24.88 9.57
CA MET A 20 -12.48 -23.81 10.25
C MET A 20 -13.68 -23.37 9.44
N ASN A 21 -14.83 -23.28 10.11
CA ASN A 21 -16.07 -22.77 9.53
C ASN A 21 -16.44 -21.44 10.18
N PHE A 22 -17.09 -20.58 9.40
CA PHE A 22 -17.68 -19.37 9.93
C PHE A 22 -18.80 -19.74 10.90
N ASP A 23 -18.80 -19.11 12.07
CA ASP A 23 -19.84 -19.31 13.07
C ASP A 23 -21.09 -18.51 12.68
N THR A 24 -22.06 -19.18 12.07
CA THR A 24 -23.31 -18.56 11.57
C THR A 24 -24.20 -18.00 12.68
N SER A 25 -23.99 -18.41 13.94
CA SER A 25 -24.67 -17.78 15.09
C SER A 25 -24.30 -16.31 15.28
N ARG A 26 -23.24 -15.84 14.61
CA ARG A 26 -22.72 -14.48 14.71
C ARG A 26 -23.34 -13.50 13.72
N PHE A 27 -24.29 -13.94 12.87
CA PHE A 27 -25.08 -13.03 12.05
C PHE A 27 -25.79 -12.00 12.93
N ALA A 28 -25.78 -10.76 12.47
CA ALA A 28 -26.35 -9.64 13.21
C ALA A 28 -27.87 -9.57 13.07
N ASP A 29 -28.43 -10.10 11.99
CA ASP A 29 -29.86 -10.08 11.69
C ASP A 29 -30.32 -11.45 11.12
N ILE A 30 -31.49 -11.92 11.57
CA ILE A 30 -32.12 -13.18 11.12
C ILE A 30 -32.45 -13.16 9.61
N ARG A 31 -32.62 -11.97 9.03
CA ARG A 31 -32.93 -11.80 7.60
C ARG A 31 -31.70 -11.94 6.71
N GLU A 32 -30.50 -12.05 7.29
CA GLU A 32 -29.27 -12.23 6.54
C GLU A 32 -29.26 -13.59 5.82
N LYS A 33 -29.02 -13.52 4.52
CA LYS A 33 -28.87 -14.68 3.63
C LYS A 33 -27.45 -14.65 3.07
N PRO A 34 -26.63 -15.69 3.33
CA PRO A 34 -25.32 -15.82 2.72
C PRO A 34 -25.41 -15.71 1.19
N GLN A 35 -24.55 -14.88 0.60
CA GLN A 35 -24.45 -14.65 -0.85
C GLN A 35 -23.23 -15.36 -1.45
N LEU A 36 -22.37 -15.87 -0.58
CA LEU A 36 -21.10 -16.49 -0.90
C LEU A 36 -20.86 -17.60 0.13
N GLU A 37 -20.31 -18.73 -0.32
CA GLU A 37 -19.74 -19.70 0.62
C GLU A 37 -18.60 -19.06 1.42
N GLN A 38 -18.33 -19.56 2.63
CA GLN A 38 -17.20 -19.08 3.39
C GLN A 38 -15.89 -19.21 2.58
N LEU A 39 -15.09 -18.16 2.55
CA LEU A 39 -13.83 -18.15 1.83
C LEU A 39 -12.69 -17.78 2.75
N LEU A 40 -11.54 -18.43 2.55
CA LEU A 40 -10.32 -18.02 3.19
C LEU A 40 -9.81 -16.72 2.56
N ALA A 41 -9.51 -15.75 3.40
CA ALA A 41 -8.92 -14.47 3.00
C ALA A 41 -7.89 -14.03 4.04
N HIS A 42 -6.97 -13.17 3.64
CA HIS A 42 -6.07 -12.49 4.57
C HIS A 42 -6.43 -11.01 4.61
N MET A 43 -6.66 -10.50 5.81
CA MET A 43 -6.78 -9.07 6.03
C MET A 43 -5.38 -8.46 6.13
N ILE A 44 -5.12 -7.48 5.28
CA ILE A 44 -3.84 -6.79 5.17
C ILE A 44 -3.94 -5.46 5.91
N THR A 45 -3.01 -5.29 6.85
CA THR A 45 -2.75 -4.02 7.54
C THR A 45 -1.23 -3.76 7.47
N PRO A 46 -0.76 -2.54 7.77
CA PRO A 46 0.67 -2.24 7.69
C PRO A 46 1.53 -3.28 8.45
N LEU A 47 2.37 -3.98 7.68
CA LEU A 47 3.29 -5.03 8.13
C LEU A 47 2.65 -6.30 8.73
N VAL A 48 1.33 -6.48 8.63
CA VAL A 48 0.64 -7.63 9.23
C VAL A 48 -0.40 -8.22 8.29
N GLU A 49 -0.27 -9.52 8.05
CA GLU A 49 -1.26 -10.34 7.36
C GLU A 49 -2.01 -11.17 8.40
N THR A 50 -3.33 -10.97 8.48
CA THR A 50 -4.18 -11.71 9.41
C THR A 50 -5.02 -12.70 8.62
N PRO A 51 -4.76 -14.02 8.69
CA PRO A 51 -5.57 -15.02 8.02
C PRO A 51 -6.93 -15.17 8.73
N GLY A 52 -7.98 -15.40 7.95
CA GLY A 52 -9.33 -15.57 8.47
C GLY A 52 -10.33 -16.04 7.43
N ILE A 53 -11.60 -16.07 7.85
CA ILE A 53 -12.74 -16.41 7.01
C ILE A 53 -13.52 -15.15 6.67
N LEU A 54 -13.74 -14.97 5.37
CA LEU A 54 -14.65 -14.01 4.79
C LEU A 54 -16.02 -14.66 4.61
N MET A 55 -17.07 -13.96 5.07
CA MET A 55 -18.46 -14.31 4.82
C MET A 55 -19.19 -13.06 4.33
N ILE A 56 -19.98 -13.21 3.26
CA ILE A 56 -20.75 -12.10 2.68
C ILE A 56 -22.21 -12.50 2.68
N THR A 57 -23.04 -11.69 3.33
CA THR A 57 -24.50 -11.82 3.30
C THR A 57 -25.09 -10.75 2.38
N ASN A 58 -26.42 -10.70 2.26
CA ASN A 58 -27.07 -9.62 1.55
C ASN A 58 -26.94 -8.26 2.26
N MET A 59 -26.54 -8.24 3.54
CA MET A 59 -26.49 -7.02 4.37
C MET A 59 -25.10 -6.63 4.88
N LEU A 60 -24.29 -7.62 5.26
CA LEU A 60 -22.99 -7.40 5.89
C LEU A 60 -21.90 -8.23 5.23
N LEU A 61 -20.68 -7.70 5.31
CA LEU A 61 -19.44 -8.42 5.13
C LEU A 61 -18.84 -8.70 6.50
N TYR A 62 -18.52 -9.96 6.75
CA TYR A 62 -17.87 -10.43 7.97
C TYR A 62 -16.46 -10.90 7.66
N PHE A 63 -15.52 -10.53 8.53
CA PHE A 63 -14.19 -11.11 8.56
C PHE A 63 -13.91 -11.68 9.94
N GLN A 64 -13.76 -12.99 10.03
CA GLN A 64 -13.42 -13.70 11.25
C GLN A 64 -11.94 -14.09 11.21
N PRO A 65 -11.06 -13.43 11.98
CA PRO A 65 -9.67 -13.82 12.07
C PRO A 65 -9.53 -15.21 12.72
N PHE A 66 -8.50 -15.96 12.34
CA PHE A 66 -8.19 -17.26 12.98
C PHE A 66 -7.53 -17.14 14.34
N ASN A 67 -7.05 -15.94 14.67
CA ASN A 67 -6.37 -15.64 15.91
C ASN A 67 -7.25 -14.74 16.80
N ASP A 68 -7.37 -15.13 18.07
CA ASP A 68 -8.10 -14.34 19.08
C ASP A 68 -7.24 -13.23 19.68
N ILE A 69 -6.30 -12.67 18.91
CA ILE A 69 -5.44 -11.56 19.37
C ILE A 69 -6.25 -10.27 19.53
N SER A 70 -7.28 -10.11 18.69
CA SER A 70 -8.21 -8.99 18.76
C SER A 70 -9.25 -9.24 19.84
N SER A 71 -9.58 -8.20 20.62
CA SER A 71 -10.74 -8.24 21.53
C SER A 71 -12.07 -8.41 20.78
N VAL A 72 -12.09 -8.09 19.48
CA VAL A 72 -13.23 -8.28 18.59
C VAL A 72 -13.07 -9.60 17.83
N PRO A 73 -13.96 -10.57 18.05
CA PRO A 73 -13.79 -11.91 17.49
C PRO A 73 -14.29 -12.04 16.04
N VAL A 74 -15.10 -11.08 15.55
CA VAL A 74 -15.50 -10.95 14.14
C VAL A 74 -15.66 -9.48 13.79
N PHE A 75 -15.01 -9.04 12.74
CA PHE A 75 -15.22 -7.71 12.18
C PHE A 75 -16.47 -7.72 11.29
N LYS A 76 -17.36 -6.75 11.49
CA LYS A 76 -18.63 -6.63 10.78
C LYS A 76 -18.66 -5.31 10.02
N TYR A 77 -18.93 -5.36 8.72
CA TYR A 77 -18.96 -4.19 7.85
C TYR A 77 -20.30 -4.15 7.10
N GLN A 78 -21.05 -3.06 7.25
CA GLN A 78 -22.31 -2.89 6.53
C GLN A 78 -22.04 -2.64 5.04
N LEU A 79 -22.69 -3.38 4.15
CA LEU A 79 -22.46 -3.24 2.70
C LEU A 79 -22.82 -1.84 2.18
N CYS A 80 -23.86 -1.21 2.75
CA CYS A 80 -24.29 0.14 2.38
C CYS A 80 -23.25 1.23 2.67
N THR A 81 -22.28 0.97 3.56
CA THR A 81 -21.19 1.90 3.89
C THR A 81 -20.03 1.82 2.89
N ILE A 82 -19.96 0.77 2.07
CA ILE A 82 -18.92 0.59 1.06
C ILE A 82 -19.21 1.52 -0.13
N LYS A 83 -18.23 2.34 -0.47
CA LYS A 83 -18.31 3.36 -1.52
C LYS A 83 -17.55 2.99 -2.78
N ASN A 84 -16.43 2.28 -2.63
CA ASN A 84 -15.64 1.83 -3.77
C ASN A 84 -15.05 0.45 -3.53
N LEU A 85 -14.86 -0.27 -4.63
CA LEU A 85 -14.18 -1.57 -4.68
C LEU A 85 -12.98 -1.42 -5.60
N TYR A 86 -11.78 -1.71 -5.11
CA TYR A 86 -10.57 -1.65 -5.92
C TYR A 86 -9.92 -3.01 -6.03
N ARG A 87 -9.70 -3.44 -7.27
CA ARG A 87 -8.85 -4.59 -7.57
C ARG A 87 -7.40 -4.18 -7.31
N ARG A 88 -6.70 -4.91 -6.45
CA ARG A 88 -5.33 -4.62 -6.03
C ARG A 88 -4.37 -5.75 -6.39
N ARG A 89 -3.10 -5.38 -6.44
CA ARG A 89 -2.00 -6.34 -6.44
C ARG A 89 -1.48 -6.48 -5.01
N PHE A 90 -1.06 -7.68 -4.65
CA PHE A 90 -0.34 -7.95 -3.41
C PHE A 90 0.83 -8.87 -3.73
N ILE A 91 2.04 -8.48 -3.32
CA ILE A 91 3.29 -9.18 -3.69
C ILE A 91 3.31 -9.44 -5.21
N MET A 92 3.04 -8.38 -5.99
CA MET A 92 2.97 -8.38 -7.46
C MET A 92 1.93 -9.32 -8.10
N SER A 93 1.04 -9.94 -7.33
CA SER A 93 0.00 -10.85 -7.81
C SER A 93 -1.40 -10.22 -7.76
N HIS A 94 -2.25 -10.49 -8.75
CA HIS A 94 -3.60 -9.91 -8.90
C HIS A 94 -4.66 -10.50 -7.93
N CYS A 95 -4.29 -10.74 -6.68
CA CYS A 95 -5.10 -11.41 -5.67
C CYS A 95 -5.68 -10.48 -4.59
N GLY A 96 -5.48 -9.17 -4.70
CA GLY A 96 -5.94 -8.19 -3.72
C GLY A 96 -7.29 -7.54 -4.05
N LEU A 97 -8.07 -7.21 -3.03
CA LEU A 97 -9.30 -6.43 -3.09
C LEU A 97 -9.33 -5.44 -1.93
N GLU A 98 -9.51 -4.16 -2.24
CA GLU A 98 -9.63 -3.12 -1.23
C GLU A 98 -11.03 -2.50 -1.29
N LEU A 99 -11.69 -2.44 -0.14
CA LEU A 99 -13.01 -1.85 0.05
C LEU A 99 -12.81 -0.48 0.69
N LEU A 100 -13.29 0.59 0.08
CA LEU A 100 -13.26 1.94 0.67
C LEU A 100 -14.64 2.25 1.27
N PHE A 101 -14.66 2.68 2.52
CA PHE A 101 -15.88 3.02 3.25
C PHE A 101 -16.16 4.53 3.20
N ALA A 102 -17.37 4.91 3.62
CA ALA A 102 -17.83 6.30 3.64
C ALA A 102 -17.05 7.22 4.59
N ASP A 103 -16.31 6.66 5.53
CA ASP A 103 -15.50 7.35 6.54
C ASP A 103 -14.00 7.36 6.20
N ASP A 104 -13.67 7.15 4.92
CA ASP A 104 -12.32 7.10 4.36
C ASP A 104 -11.42 5.96 4.89
N ARG A 105 -11.95 5.08 5.74
CA ARG A 105 -11.26 3.83 6.10
C ARG A 105 -11.33 2.86 4.94
N SER A 106 -10.36 1.95 4.87
CA SER A 106 -10.40 0.85 3.90
C SER A 106 -10.10 -0.51 4.52
N LEU A 107 -10.73 -1.55 3.97
CA LEU A 107 -10.44 -2.95 4.28
C LEU A 107 -9.73 -3.57 3.08
N PHE A 108 -8.47 -3.94 3.26
CA PHE A 108 -7.69 -4.64 2.23
C PHE A 108 -7.66 -6.15 2.53
N LEU A 109 -8.25 -6.93 1.62
CA LEU A 109 -8.25 -8.40 1.64
C LEU A 109 -7.40 -8.97 0.50
N THR A 110 -6.73 -10.09 0.76
CA THR A 110 -6.06 -10.88 -0.28
C THR A 110 -6.58 -12.31 -0.28
N PHE A 111 -6.55 -12.91 -1.47
CA PHE A 111 -7.10 -14.24 -1.73
C PHE A 111 -6.03 -15.17 -2.30
N ARG A 112 -6.36 -16.47 -2.36
CA ARG A 112 -5.47 -17.49 -2.93
C ARG A 112 -5.10 -17.22 -4.40
N SER A 113 -6.03 -16.67 -5.19
CA SER A 113 -5.82 -16.46 -6.62
C SER A 113 -6.64 -15.29 -7.16
N LYS A 114 -6.32 -14.88 -8.39
CA LYS A 114 -7.03 -13.83 -9.12
C LYS A 114 -8.51 -14.20 -9.32
N GLU A 115 -8.78 -15.47 -9.63
CA GLU A 115 -10.12 -15.99 -9.93
C GLU A 115 -11.01 -15.90 -8.70
N VAL A 116 -10.50 -16.26 -7.52
CA VAL A 116 -11.22 -16.13 -6.25
C VAL A 116 -11.51 -14.65 -5.96
N ARG A 117 -10.52 -13.78 -6.14
CA ARG A 117 -10.68 -12.33 -5.95
C ARG A 117 -11.73 -11.73 -6.90
N ASP A 118 -11.71 -12.12 -8.18
CA ASP A 118 -12.68 -11.69 -9.18
C ASP A 118 -14.10 -12.22 -8.85
N HIS A 119 -14.21 -13.45 -8.35
CA HIS A 119 -15.48 -14.00 -7.89
C HIS A 119 -16.07 -13.18 -6.73
N VAL A 120 -15.28 -12.90 -5.69
CA VAL A 120 -15.70 -12.05 -4.55
C VAL A 120 -16.09 -10.65 -5.01
N PHE A 121 -15.29 -10.04 -5.88
CA PHE A 121 -15.60 -8.72 -6.46
C PHE A 121 -16.96 -8.73 -7.17
N ASN A 122 -17.23 -9.76 -7.98
CA ASN A 122 -18.48 -9.88 -8.73
C ASN A 122 -19.69 -10.11 -7.81
N VAL A 123 -19.54 -10.88 -6.73
CA VAL A 123 -20.61 -11.07 -5.73
C VAL A 123 -20.93 -9.77 -5.03
N LEU A 124 -19.92 -9.02 -4.59
CA LEU A 124 -20.11 -7.70 -3.97
C LEU A 124 -20.75 -6.71 -4.94
N SER A 125 -20.24 -6.62 -6.18
CA SER A 125 -20.75 -5.65 -7.16
C SER A 125 -22.22 -5.85 -7.55
N LYS A 126 -22.78 -7.04 -7.30
CA LYS A 126 -24.19 -7.37 -7.57
C LYS A 126 -25.12 -7.11 -6.38
N GLN A 127 -24.59 -6.77 -5.21
CA GLN A 127 -25.42 -6.53 -4.02
C GLN A 127 -26.20 -5.22 -4.19
N GLN A 128 -27.52 -5.28 -3.95
CA GLN A 128 -28.41 -4.13 -4.12
C GLN A 128 -28.09 -2.98 -3.15
N GLU A 129 -27.52 -3.31 -2.00
CA GLU A 129 -27.22 -2.35 -0.94
C GLU A 129 -25.93 -1.56 -1.20
N LEU A 130 -25.05 -2.06 -2.06
CA LEU A 130 -23.82 -1.38 -2.44
C LEU A 130 -24.12 -0.21 -3.37
N ARG A 131 -24.01 1.00 -2.85
CA ARG A 131 -24.11 2.25 -3.61
C ARG A 131 -22.73 2.73 -4.00
N LEU A 132 -22.12 2.02 -4.96
CA LEU A 132 -20.79 2.36 -5.46
C LEU A 132 -20.79 3.75 -6.10
N HIS A 133 -19.78 4.56 -5.77
CA HIS A 133 -19.55 5.78 -6.52
C HIS A 133 -19.17 5.42 -7.96
N LYS A 134 -19.67 6.22 -8.92
CA LYS A 134 -19.25 6.09 -10.31
C LYS A 134 -17.74 6.23 -10.37
N GLU A 135 -17.06 5.19 -10.85
CA GLU A 135 -15.65 5.28 -11.15
C GLU A 135 -15.43 6.42 -12.13
N HIS A 136 -14.57 7.36 -11.76
CA HIS A 136 -14.13 8.39 -12.68
C HIS A 136 -13.06 7.80 -13.58
N SER A 137 -13.29 7.86 -14.89
CA SER A 137 -12.26 7.46 -15.85
C SER A 137 -11.03 8.36 -15.72
N LEU A 138 -9.87 7.83 -16.14
CA LEU A 138 -8.62 8.57 -16.13
C LEU A 138 -8.75 9.86 -16.94
N GLU A 139 -9.42 9.81 -18.10
CA GLU A 139 -9.64 10.95 -18.98
C GLU A 139 -10.51 12.02 -18.31
N ASN A 140 -11.57 11.61 -17.58
CA ASN A 140 -12.44 12.53 -16.86
C ASN A 140 -11.68 13.26 -15.75
N MET A 141 -10.89 12.54 -14.96
CA MET A 141 -10.08 13.13 -13.89
C MET A 141 -8.98 14.03 -14.43
N GLN A 142 -8.33 13.62 -15.53
CA GLN A 142 -7.33 14.44 -16.21
C GLN A 142 -7.94 15.73 -16.74
N LEU A 143 -9.14 15.68 -17.32
CA LEU A 143 -9.86 16.87 -17.79
C LEU A 143 -10.24 17.80 -16.63
N LYS A 144 -10.73 17.25 -15.52
CA LYS A 144 -11.02 18.04 -14.32
C LYS A 144 -9.76 18.73 -13.79
N TRP A 145 -8.64 18.01 -13.76
CA TRP A 145 -7.36 18.55 -13.30
C TRP A 145 -6.83 19.64 -14.23
N SER A 146 -6.84 19.44 -15.54
CA SER A 146 -6.39 20.44 -16.52
C SER A 146 -7.25 21.71 -16.50
N GLN A 147 -8.55 21.56 -16.22
CA GLN A 147 -9.49 22.67 -16.01
C GLN A 147 -9.43 23.27 -14.59
N ARG A 148 -8.48 22.83 -13.74
CA ARG A 148 -8.31 23.28 -12.34
C ARG A 148 -9.54 23.07 -11.45
N LYS A 149 -10.40 22.10 -11.78
CA LYS A 149 -11.56 21.70 -10.96
C LYS A 149 -11.17 20.80 -9.78
N ILE A 150 -9.98 20.19 -9.85
CA ILE A 150 -9.37 19.43 -8.76
C ILE A 150 -7.91 19.87 -8.59
N SER A 151 -7.38 19.76 -7.37
CA SER A 151 -6.01 20.14 -7.07
C SER A 151 -5.00 19.11 -7.59
N ASN A 152 -3.73 19.51 -7.69
CA ASN A 152 -2.62 18.59 -7.98
C ASN A 152 -2.58 17.43 -6.97
N PHE A 153 -2.83 17.72 -5.69
CA PHE A 153 -2.86 16.72 -4.64
C PHE A 153 -3.95 15.66 -4.88
N GLN A 154 -5.18 16.09 -5.17
CA GLN A 154 -6.30 15.19 -5.47
C GLN A 154 -6.02 14.35 -6.71
N TYR A 155 -5.43 14.94 -7.74
CA TYR A 155 -5.10 14.22 -8.97
C TYR A 155 -3.97 13.20 -8.75
N LEU A 156 -2.92 13.56 -8.01
CA LEU A 156 -1.85 12.62 -7.64
C LEU A 156 -2.35 11.46 -6.78
N LEU A 157 -3.25 11.73 -5.83
CA LEU A 157 -3.88 10.69 -5.02
C LEU A 157 -4.70 9.74 -5.90
N PHE A 158 -5.48 10.28 -6.83
CA PHE A 158 -6.21 9.49 -7.83
C PHE A 158 -5.27 8.62 -8.68
N LEU A 159 -4.17 9.17 -9.19
CA LEU A 159 -3.18 8.42 -9.97
C LEU A 159 -2.54 7.28 -9.16
N ASN A 160 -2.17 7.54 -7.90
CA ASN A 160 -1.68 6.51 -6.99
C ASN A 160 -2.71 5.40 -6.81
N GLN A 161 -3.98 5.76 -6.60
CA GLN A 161 -5.07 4.81 -6.47
C GLN A 161 -5.27 3.97 -7.74
N GLN A 162 -5.21 4.57 -8.94
CA GLN A 162 -5.30 3.85 -10.21
C GLN A 162 -4.10 2.93 -10.45
N ALA A 163 -2.91 3.30 -9.95
CA ALA A 163 -1.71 2.48 -10.01
C ALA A 163 -1.76 1.27 -9.05
N GLY A 164 -2.78 1.16 -8.21
CA GLY A 164 -2.95 0.09 -7.22
C GLY A 164 -2.28 0.34 -5.88
N ARG A 165 -1.90 1.58 -5.59
CA ARG A 165 -1.29 1.97 -4.30
C ARG A 165 -2.35 1.99 -3.19
N SER A 166 -1.94 1.66 -1.98
CA SER A 166 -2.82 1.59 -0.79
C SER A 166 -2.08 2.02 0.47
N LEU A 167 -2.80 2.63 1.41
CA LEU A 167 -2.25 2.97 2.74
C LEU A 167 -2.06 1.74 3.63
N ASN A 168 -2.77 0.64 3.34
CA ASN A 168 -2.69 -0.61 4.10
C ASN A 168 -1.48 -1.48 3.74
N ASP A 169 -0.89 -1.28 2.56
CA ASP A 169 0.30 -2.00 2.09
C ASP A 169 1.48 -1.04 1.91
N LEU A 170 2.39 -1.03 2.89
CA LEU A 170 3.57 -0.17 2.88
C LEU A 170 4.53 -0.47 1.71
N THR A 171 4.47 -1.65 1.09
CA THR A 171 5.27 -1.98 -0.09
C THR A 171 4.76 -1.26 -1.35
N GLN A 172 3.48 -0.88 -1.34
CA GLN A 172 2.78 -0.18 -2.42
C GLN A 172 2.14 1.12 -1.90
N TYR A 173 2.80 1.81 -0.97
CA TYR A 173 2.30 3.06 -0.41
C TYR A 173 2.23 4.16 -1.48
N PRO A 174 1.28 5.11 -1.40
CA PRO A 174 1.22 6.25 -2.31
C PRO A 174 2.52 7.06 -2.32
N VAL A 175 2.88 7.58 -3.50
CA VAL A 175 4.12 8.30 -3.76
C VAL A 175 3.82 9.70 -4.24
N PHE A 176 4.49 10.69 -3.65
CA PHE A 176 4.43 12.09 -4.01
C PHE A 176 5.83 12.60 -4.36
N PRO A 177 5.98 13.48 -5.37
CA PRO A 177 7.28 14.01 -5.73
C PRO A 177 7.76 15.04 -4.71
N TRP A 178 9.07 15.11 -4.49
CA TRP A 178 9.65 16.32 -3.91
C TRP A 178 9.36 17.53 -4.81
N ILE A 179 8.82 18.61 -4.23
CA ILE A 179 8.50 19.84 -4.96
C ILE A 179 9.53 20.94 -4.68
N ILE A 180 9.82 21.18 -3.40
CA ILE A 180 10.75 22.22 -2.98
C ILE A 180 12.17 21.64 -2.99
N SER A 181 13.13 22.44 -3.48
CA SER A 181 14.57 22.15 -3.47
C SER A 181 15.37 23.04 -2.52
N ASP A 182 14.77 24.09 -1.97
CA ASP A 182 15.40 24.99 -0.99
C ASP A 182 14.85 24.73 0.43
N TYR A 183 15.71 24.16 1.27
CA TYR A 183 15.45 23.91 2.69
C TYR A 183 16.47 24.63 3.59
N THR A 184 17.19 25.61 3.04
CA THR A 184 18.26 26.32 3.74
C THR A 184 17.97 27.80 3.92
N SER A 185 17.17 28.40 3.04
CA SER A 185 16.78 29.80 3.16
C SER A 185 15.81 30.02 4.32
N ASN A 186 15.97 31.13 5.04
CA ASN A 186 15.06 31.54 6.11
C ASN A 186 13.65 31.88 5.60
N SER A 187 13.54 32.30 4.34
CA SER A 187 12.27 32.62 3.67
C SER A 187 12.22 31.97 2.30
N LEU A 188 11.12 31.30 1.99
CA LEU A 188 10.92 30.57 0.74
C LEU A 188 10.34 31.49 -0.35
N ASP A 189 11.12 31.84 -1.35
CA ASP A 189 10.65 32.61 -2.50
C ASP A 189 9.99 31.72 -3.55
N LEU A 190 8.66 31.71 -3.59
CA LEU A 190 7.88 30.93 -4.56
C LEU A 190 7.91 31.48 -5.99
N LYS A 191 8.51 32.65 -6.22
CA LYS A 191 8.71 33.21 -7.57
C LYS A 191 10.05 32.79 -8.17
N ASN A 192 10.99 32.31 -7.36
CA ASN A 192 12.28 31.85 -7.82
C ASN A 192 12.18 30.41 -8.37
N PRO A 193 12.47 30.17 -9.65
CA PRO A 193 12.43 28.81 -10.21
C PRO A 193 13.37 27.83 -9.51
N ARG A 194 14.48 28.31 -8.92
CA ARG A 194 15.47 27.47 -8.21
C ARG A 194 14.96 26.91 -6.89
N THR A 195 13.87 27.45 -6.37
CA THR A 195 13.17 26.95 -5.18
C THR A 195 12.46 25.63 -5.44
N PHE A 196 12.19 25.31 -6.71
CA PHE A 196 11.49 24.11 -7.10
C PHE A 196 12.44 23.10 -7.74
N ARG A 197 12.17 21.82 -7.45
CA ARG A 197 12.81 20.70 -8.12
C ARG A 197 12.40 20.65 -9.60
N ASP A 198 13.35 20.29 -10.45
CA ASP A 198 13.07 19.83 -11.81
C ASP A 198 12.28 18.50 -11.79
N LEU A 199 10.98 18.58 -12.08
CA LEU A 199 10.07 17.44 -12.12
C LEU A 199 10.22 16.57 -13.38
N SER A 200 11.01 16.99 -14.37
CA SER A 200 11.33 16.16 -15.54
C SER A 200 12.35 15.06 -15.22
N LYS A 201 13.03 15.16 -14.07
CA LYS A 201 14.11 14.26 -13.66
C LYS A 201 13.73 13.44 -12.41
N PRO A 202 14.10 12.16 -12.35
CA PRO A 202 14.05 11.39 -11.10
C PRO A 202 15.09 11.91 -10.09
N ILE A 203 14.92 11.60 -8.80
CA ILE A 203 15.82 12.04 -7.72
C ILE A 203 17.28 11.80 -8.10
N GLY A 204 17.58 10.57 -8.53
CA GLY A 204 18.93 10.13 -8.88
C GLY A 204 19.64 10.99 -9.93
N ALA A 205 18.89 11.70 -10.77
CA ALA A 205 19.39 12.52 -11.87
C ALA A 205 19.43 14.03 -11.58
N LEU A 206 19.05 14.47 -10.37
CA LEU A 206 19.06 15.89 -9.99
C LEU A 206 20.47 16.45 -9.76
N ASN A 207 21.42 15.61 -9.36
CA ASN A 207 22.81 15.97 -9.15
C ASN A 207 23.66 15.35 -10.26
N ASP A 208 24.27 16.21 -11.09
CA ASP A 208 25.01 15.77 -12.29
C ASP A 208 26.26 14.93 -11.95
N GLN A 209 26.99 15.28 -10.89
CA GLN A 209 28.16 14.52 -10.44
C GLN A 209 27.74 13.11 -10.00
N ARG A 210 26.66 13.00 -9.22
CA ARG A 210 26.11 11.71 -8.81
C ARG A 210 25.62 10.92 -10.02
N LEU A 211 24.96 11.56 -10.97
CA LEU A 211 24.46 10.93 -12.18
C LEU A 211 25.59 10.37 -13.03
N SER A 212 26.72 11.07 -13.16
CA SER A 212 27.91 10.56 -13.86
C SER A 212 28.42 9.27 -13.22
N ALA A 213 28.61 9.26 -11.90
CA ALA A 213 29.06 8.07 -11.17
C ALA A 213 28.07 6.89 -11.31
N LEU A 214 26.76 7.16 -11.29
CA LEU A 214 25.74 6.12 -11.51
C LEU A 214 25.80 5.55 -12.93
N ARG A 215 26.04 6.39 -13.94
CA ARG A 215 26.20 5.97 -15.35
C ARG A 215 27.48 5.16 -15.57
N GLU A 216 28.59 5.56 -14.96
CA GLU A 216 29.85 4.81 -15.00
C GLU A 216 29.67 3.42 -14.37
N ARG A 217 29.05 3.35 -13.18
CA ARG A 217 28.73 2.08 -12.53
C ARG A 217 27.83 1.22 -13.41
N PHE A 218 26.78 1.81 -14.00
CA PHE A 218 25.88 1.11 -14.92
C PHE A 218 26.62 0.54 -16.14
N ALA A 219 27.55 1.29 -16.74
CA ALA A 219 28.33 0.85 -17.88
C ALA A 219 29.30 -0.31 -17.53
N GLN A 220 29.84 -0.30 -16.30
CA GLN A 220 30.77 -1.33 -15.80
C GLN A 220 30.07 -2.59 -15.30
N MET A 221 28.75 -2.55 -15.03
CA MET A 221 28.02 -3.73 -14.55
C MET A 221 27.97 -4.83 -15.63
N PRO A 222 28.16 -6.11 -15.24
CA PRO A 222 27.81 -7.23 -16.09
C PRO A 222 26.31 -7.17 -16.42
N ASP A 223 25.96 -7.43 -17.68
CA ASP A 223 24.57 -7.56 -18.11
C ASP A 223 24.28 -9.04 -18.32
N THR A 224 23.71 -9.70 -17.31
CA THR A 224 23.32 -11.12 -17.41
C THR A 224 21.81 -11.26 -17.27
N PRO A 225 21.20 -12.32 -17.83
CA PRO A 225 19.76 -12.56 -17.69
C PRO A 225 19.29 -12.61 -16.22
N GLU A 226 20.13 -13.09 -15.32
CA GLU A 226 19.85 -13.17 -13.88
C GLU A 226 20.04 -11.84 -13.15
N CYS A 227 20.88 -10.95 -13.69
CA CYS A 227 21.21 -9.65 -13.11
C CYS A 227 21.31 -8.60 -14.23
N PRO A 228 20.17 -8.09 -14.73
CA PRO A 228 20.18 -7.04 -15.73
C PRO A 228 20.75 -5.76 -15.12
N ARG A 229 21.43 -4.95 -15.94
CA ARG A 229 21.99 -3.67 -15.48
C ARG A 229 20.91 -2.74 -14.92
N PHE A 230 21.24 -2.01 -13.87
CA PHE A 230 20.31 -1.07 -13.22
C PHE A 230 20.98 0.23 -12.79
N MET A 231 20.23 1.33 -12.88
CA MET A 231 20.68 2.65 -12.44
C MET A 231 20.62 2.81 -10.91
N TYR A 232 19.62 2.21 -10.26
CA TYR A 232 19.37 2.39 -8.83
C TYR A 232 19.18 1.03 -8.17
N GLY A 233 20.01 0.71 -7.17
CA GLY A 233 19.88 -0.52 -6.37
C GLY A 233 18.84 -0.39 -5.24
N SER A 234 18.23 0.79 -5.11
CA SER A 234 17.19 1.09 -4.14
C SER A 234 15.99 1.71 -4.86
N HIS A 235 14.80 1.51 -4.32
CA HIS A 235 13.56 1.97 -4.91
C HIS A 235 13.06 3.24 -4.22
N TYR A 236 12.47 4.18 -4.96
CA TYR A 236 12.00 5.47 -4.41
C TYR A 236 10.89 5.37 -3.36
N SER A 237 10.24 4.19 -3.27
CA SER A 237 9.15 3.89 -2.36
C SER A 237 9.41 2.52 -1.73
N THR A 238 9.65 2.47 -0.43
CA THR A 238 9.84 1.23 0.33
C THR A 238 9.14 1.36 1.69
N PRO A 239 8.78 0.24 2.35
CA PRO A 239 8.23 0.29 3.71
C PRO A 239 9.14 1.06 4.68
N GLY A 240 10.45 0.88 4.55
CA GLY A 240 11.43 1.61 5.37
C GLY A 240 11.35 3.12 5.17
N TYR A 241 11.19 3.60 3.93
CA TYR A 241 11.06 5.04 3.65
C TYR A 241 9.73 5.62 4.11
N VAL A 242 8.64 4.87 4.00
CA VAL A 242 7.33 5.31 4.52
C VAL A 242 7.41 5.46 6.03
N LEU A 243 7.96 4.47 6.72
CA LEU A 243 8.10 4.51 8.18
C LEU A 243 9.16 5.51 8.65
N TYR A 244 10.18 5.78 7.83
CA TYR A 244 11.12 6.87 8.07
C TYR A 244 10.38 8.20 8.27
N PHE A 245 9.42 8.53 7.39
CA PHE A 245 8.61 9.74 7.53
C PHE A 245 7.58 9.64 8.66
N LEU A 246 6.95 8.47 8.83
CA LEU A 246 5.88 8.26 9.82
C LEU A 246 6.37 7.94 11.24
N VAL A 247 7.68 7.95 11.51
CA VAL A 247 8.26 7.46 12.77
C VAL A 247 7.67 8.09 14.04
N ARG A 248 7.18 9.34 13.98
CA ARG A 248 6.50 10.00 15.12
C ARG A 248 4.99 9.75 15.16
N VAL A 249 4.37 9.48 14.02
CA VAL A 249 2.91 9.33 13.91
C VAL A 249 2.48 7.88 14.15
N ALA A 250 3.29 6.92 13.69
CA ALA A 250 3.03 5.48 13.83
C ALA A 250 4.31 4.73 14.28
N PRO A 251 4.85 5.04 15.48
CA PRO A 251 6.09 4.44 15.99
C PRO A 251 6.02 2.91 16.13
N GLU A 252 4.83 2.36 16.37
CA GLU A 252 4.59 0.92 16.49
C GLU A 252 4.94 0.15 15.21
N TYR A 253 4.74 0.75 14.03
CA TYR A 253 5.12 0.11 12.78
C TYR A 253 6.64 0.10 12.59
N MET A 254 7.33 1.17 13.00
CA MET A 254 8.80 1.19 13.01
C MET A 254 9.36 0.11 13.92
N LEU A 255 8.83 0.00 15.15
CA LEU A 255 9.23 -1.03 16.10
C LEU A 255 8.98 -2.44 15.54
N ARG A 256 7.85 -2.68 14.87
CA ARG A 256 7.58 -3.97 14.21
C ARG A 256 8.61 -4.28 13.12
N LEU A 257 8.95 -3.31 12.27
CA LEU A 257 9.92 -3.50 11.20
C LEU A 257 11.33 -3.76 11.74
N GLN A 258 11.69 -3.12 12.85
CA GLN A 258 13.04 -3.14 13.44
C GLN A 258 13.14 -4.08 14.67
N CYS A 259 12.36 -5.16 14.69
CA CYS A 259 12.44 -6.22 15.71
C CYS A 259 12.32 -5.71 17.17
N GLY A 260 11.46 -4.72 17.41
CA GLY A 260 11.12 -4.18 18.73
C GLY A 260 12.03 -3.04 19.22
N LYS A 261 12.95 -2.54 18.39
CA LYS A 261 13.81 -1.40 18.73
C LYS A 261 13.71 -0.32 17.66
N PHE A 262 14.03 0.92 18.01
CA PHE A 262 14.23 1.95 17.00
C PHE A 262 15.57 1.76 16.30
N ASP A 263 15.68 2.31 15.08
CA ASP A 263 16.93 2.37 14.35
C ASP A 263 17.93 3.32 15.04
N SER A 264 19.20 3.30 14.63
CA SER A 264 20.21 4.25 15.10
C SER A 264 19.73 5.69 14.88
N ALA A 265 19.97 6.57 15.85
CA ALA A 265 19.51 7.96 15.80
C ALA A 265 19.93 8.69 14.51
N ASP A 266 21.12 8.40 13.99
CA ASP A 266 21.66 8.99 12.75
C ASP A 266 20.90 8.57 11.48
N ARG A 267 20.15 7.46 11.53
CA ARG A 267 19.33 6.95 10.42
C ARG A 267 17.85 7.29 10.55
N LEU A 268 17.42 7.80 11.70
CA LEU A 268 16.05 8.24 11.89
C LEU A 268 15.83 9.58 11.19
N PHE A 269 14.61 9.78 10.70
CA PHE A 269 14.22 11.08 10.16
C PHE A 269 14.41 12.15 11.24
N SER A 270 15.08 13.26 10.95
CA SER A 270 15.30 14.33 11.93
C SER A 270 15.11 15.73 11.34
N SER A 271 15.38 15.90 10.05
CA SER A 271 15.28 17.18 9.36
C SER A 271 14.91 16.98 7.88
N LEU A 272 14.04 17.85 7.36
CA LEU A 272 13.72 17.91 5.93
C LEU A 272 14.94 18.33 5.10
N ALA A 273 15.74 19.29 5.59
CA ALA A 273 16.95 19.75 4.91
C ALA A 273 18.02 18.64 4.85
N GLY A 274 18.20 17.91 5.97
CA GLY A 274 19.09 16.75 6.02
C GLY A 274 18.64 15.64 5.07
N CYS A 275 17.33 15.36 5.05
CA CYS A 275 16.73 14.40 4.13
C CYS A 275 16.93 14.82 2.66
N TRP A 276 16.65 16.07 2.30
CA TRP A 276 16.86 16.58 0.94
C TRP A 276 18.33 16.47 0.51
N THR A 277 19.26 16.80 1.41
CA THR A 277 20.70 16.66 1.14
C THR A 277 21.09 15.20 0.93
N SER A 278 20.53 14.28 1.73
CA SER A 278 20.75 12.84 1.58
C SER A 278 20.29 12.33 0.22
N VAL A 279 19.05 12.65 -0.19
CA VAL A 279 18.50 12.20 -1.47
C VAL A 279 19.21 12.80 -2.69
N LEU A 280 20.02 13.85 -2.53
CA LEU A 280 20.83 14.41 -3.61
C LEU A 280 22.26 13.84 -3.68
N LYS A 281 22.84 13.47 -2.53
CA LYS A 281 24.26 13.08 -2.44
C LYS A 281 24.48 11.58 -2.29
N ASN A 282 23.65 10.89 -1.53
CA ASN A 282 23.82 9.46 -1.28
C ASN A 282 23.43 8.64 -2.53
N HIS A 283 24.30 7.72 -2.95
CA HIS A 283 24.08 6.87 -4.14
C HIS A 283 22.94 5.85 -3.96
N SER A 284 22.63 5.49 -2.72
CA SER A 284 21.59 4.51 -2.38
C SER A 284 20.29 5.17 -1.94
N ASP A 285 20.26 6.51 -1.80
CA ASP A 285 19.07 7.24 -1.38
C ASP A 285 18.41 7.95 -2.56
N VAL A 286 17.31 7.36 -3.03
CA VAL A 286 16.50 7.87 -4.15
C VAL A 286 15.05 8.07 -3.74
N LYS A 287 14.78 8.24 -2.45
CA LYS A 287 13.41 8.25 -1.90
C LYS A 287 12.62 9.49 -2.32
N GLU A 288 11.40 9.27 -2.77
CA GLU A 288 10.40 10.31 -2.99
C GLU A 288 9.59 10.55 -1.69
N LEU A 289 8.69 11.53 -1.70
CA LEU A 289 7.82 11.84 -0.57
C LEU A 289 6.63 10.88 -0.48
N ILE A 290 6.02 10.87 0.70
CA ILE A 290 4.67 10.34 0.93
C ILE A 290 3.66 11.51 0.85
N PRO A 291 2.34 11.23 0.68
CA PRO A 291 1.31 12.27 0.70
C PRO A 291 1.31 13.13 1.97
#